data_AF-A0A448TC63-F1
#
_entry.id   AF-A0A448TC63-F1
#
_cell.length_a   1.000
_cell.length_b   1.000
_cell.length_c   1.000
_cell.angle_alpha   90.00
_cell.angle_beta   90.00
_cell.angle_gamma   90.00
#
_symmetry.space_group_name_H-M   'P 1'
#
loop_
_entity.id
_entity.type
_entity.pdbx_description
1 polymer ?
#
loop_
_entity_poly.entity_id
_entity_poly.type
_entity_poly.pdbx_seq_one_letter_code
_entity_poly.pdbx_strand_id
1 'polypeptide(L)'
;MIEDVEDFRISLAGAQEKTALLYLENRWCLPIAATPTTHIIKLPIGKIESHSYSIDLSDSVENEYLCALLAKEFGLSVPHCFIMQVGDIKALAVERFDRRYASDGSWIMRLPQEDFCQVLNVPSARKYENQGGQG
;
A
#
# COMPACT_ATOMS: atom_id res chain seq x y z
N MET A 1 10.17 -7.69 -23.61
CA MET A 1 10.91 -6.98 -22.54
C MET A 1 10.72 -5.50 -22.80
N ILE A 2 10.29 -4.72 -21.82
CA ILE A 2 10.24 -3.26 -21.99
C ILE A 2 11.68 -2.79 -21.83
N GLU A 3 12.34 -2.54 -22.95
CA GLU A 3 13.72 -2.02 -22.99
C GLU A 3 13.73 -0.56 -22.48
N ASP A 4 14.74 -0.25 -21.66
CA ASP A 4 15.12 1.07 -21.14
C ASP A 4 14.12 1.84 -20.25
N VAL A 5 13.52 1.18 -19.25
CA VAL A 5 13.05 1.90 -18.05
C VAL A 5 14.18 1.93 -17.01
N GLU A 6 15.23 2.71 -17.29
CA GLU A 6 16.19 3.05 -16.25
C GLU A 6 15.46 3.86 -15.16
N ASP A 7 15.36 3.31 -13.96
CA ASP A 7 14.87 3.92 -12.71
C ASP A 7 13.36 3.99 -12.41
N PHE A 8 12.64 2.86 -12.46
CA PHE A 8 11.47 2.74 -11.57
C PHE A 8 11.93 2.53 -10.11
N ARG A 9 12.07 3.63 -9.38
CA ARG A 9 12.48 3.64 -7.97
C ARG A 9 11.32 3.90 -7.03
N ILE A 10 10.82 2.85 -6.40
CA ILE A 10 9.84 2.95 -5.31
C ILE A 10 10.38 2.28 -4.04
N SER A 11 9.99 2.83 -2.89
CA SER A 11 10.25 2.21 -1.59
C SER A 11 9.00 2.34 -0.73
N LEU A 12 8.56 1.22 -0.17
CA LEU A 12 7.38 1.10 0.68
C LEU A 12 7.71 0.15 1.84
N ALA A 13 7.33 0.54 3.05
CA ALA A 13 7.45 -0.31 4.22
C ALA A 13 6.39 -1.42 4.26
N GLY A 14 6.60 -2.40 5.14
CA GLY A 14 5.69 -3.51 5.41
C GLY A 14 6.09 -4.81 4.71
N ALA A 15 5.68 -5.94 5.28
CA ALA A 15 6.16 -7.27 4.89
C ALA A 15 5.40 -7.91 3.71
N GLN A 16 4.12 -7.56 3.53
CA GLN A 16 3.32 -8.03 2.40
C GLN A 16 3.86 -7.49 1.08
N GLU A 17 3.92 -8.35 0.06
CA GLU A 17 4.32 -7.95 -1.29
C GLU A 17 3.38 -6.88 -1.84
N LYS A 18 3.99 -5.79 -2.31
CA LYS A 18 3.26 -4.61 -2.79
C LYS A 18 4.12 -3.80 -3.76
N THR A 19 3.45 -3.06 -4.63
CA THR A 19 4.05 -2.04 -5.48
C THR A 19 3.27 -0.73 -5.34
N ALA A 20 3.68 0.32 -6.04
CA ALA A 20 2.88 1.54 -6.14
C ALA A 20 2.98 2.13 -7.54
N LEU A 21 1.85 2.60 -8.07
CA LEU A 21 1.74 3.18 -9.40
C LEU A 21 0.98 4.51 -9.35
N LEU A 22 1.06 5.26 -10.45
CA LEU A 22 0.19 6.40 -10.68
C LEU A 22 -1.12 5.87 -11.29
N TYR A 23 -2.24 6.22 -10.69
CA TYR A 23 -3.57 6.06 -11.29
C TYR A 23 -4.06 7.44 -11.71
N LEU A 24 -4.27 7.62 -13.02
CA LEU A 24 -4.66 8.88 -13.64
C LEU A 24 -5.65 8.60 -14.76
N GLU A 25 -6.78 9.32 -14.79
CA GLU A 25 -7.81 9.18 -15.83
C GLU A 25 -8.22 7.72 -16.09
N ASN A 26 -8.51 6.99 -15.01
CA ASN A 26 -8.88 5.57 -15.05
C ASN A 26 -7.82 4.65 -15.69
N ARG A 27 -6.56 5.06 -15.70
CA ARG A 27 -5.44 4.30 -16.26
C ARG A 27 -4.30 4.16 -15.27
N TRP A 28 -3.64 3.01 -15.32
CA TRP A 28 -2.42 2.73 -14.58
C TRP A 28 -1.21 3.20 -15.39
N CYS A 29 -0.38 4.03 -14.76
CA CYS A 29 0.79 4.64 -15.35
C CYS A 29 2.02 4.30 -14.50
N LEU A 30 3.14 4.01 -15.17
CA LEU A 30 4.44 3.93 -14.52
C LEU A 30 4.96 5.36 -14.33
N PRO A 31 5.21 5.81 -13.09
CA PRO A 31 5.76 7.14 -12.87
C PRO A 31 7.20 7.21 -13.38
N ILE A 32 7.53 8.34 -13.99
CA ILE A 32 8.89 8.67 -14.45
C ILE A 32 9.52 9.72 -13.52
N ALA A 33 10.82 9.58 -13.27
CA ALA A 33 11.61 10.48 -12.45
C ALA A 33 10.94 10.80 -11.09
N ALA A 34 10.66 12.06 -10.81
CA ALA A 34 10.10 12.51 -9.53
C ALA A 34 8.56 12.42 -9.45
N THR A 35 7.88 11.93 -10.49
CA THR A 35 6.42 11.81 -10.53
C THR A 35 5.94 10.91 -9.38
N PRO A 36 5.05 11.38 -8.48
CA PRO A 36 4.57 10.54 -7.39
C PRO A 36 3.61 9.45 -7.87
N THR A 37 3.72 8.26 -7.28
CA THR A 37 2.65 7.25 -7.29
C THR A 37 1.46 7.76 -6.48
N THR A 38 0.23 7.38 -6.85
CA THR A 38 -1.01 7.74 -6.11
C THR A 38 -1.66 6.57 -5.42
N HIS A 39 -1.31 5.33 -5.77
CA HIS A 39 -1.88 4.14 -5.15
C HIS A 39 -0.78 3.15 -4.75
N ILE A 40 -1.02 2.43 -3.66
CA ILE A 40 -0.29 1.22 -3.29
C ILE A 40 -1.13 0.04 -3.79
N ILE A 41 -0.49 -0.87 -4.52
CA ILE A 41 -1.11 -2.10 -5.03
C ILE A 41 -0.59 -3.25 -4.18
N LYS A 42 -1.48 -3.91 -3.44
CA LYS A 42 -1.15 -5.04 -2.57
C LYS A 42 -1.54 -6.34 -3.25
N LEU A 43 -0.60 -7.27 -3.31
CA LEU A 43 -0.82 -8.60 -3.89
C LEU A 43 -1.37 -9.56 -2.82
N PRO A 44 -2.01 -10.68 -3.22
CA PRO A 44 -2.43 -11.72 -2.31
C PRO A 44 -1.25 -12.25 -1.52
N ILE A 45 -1.41 -12.42 -0.20
CA ILE A 45 -0.34 -12.92 0.67
C ILE A 45 -0.07 -14.40 0.39
N GLY A 46 -1.12 -15.17 0.09
CA GLY A 46 -1.02 -16.61 -0.11
C GLY A 46 -0.90 -17.36 1.22
N LYS A 47 -0.21 -18.50 1.21
CA LYS A 47 -0.02 -19.32 2.41
C LYS A 47 1.27 -18.96 3.12
N ILE A 48 1.19 -18.70 4.42
CA ILE A 48 2.35 -18.51 5.27
C ILE A 48 2.59 -19.81 6.03
N GLU A 49 3.74 -20.42 5.80
CA GLU A 49 4.20 -21.60 6.53
C GLU A 49 5.26 -21.20 7.56
N SER A 50 5.04 -21.60 8.81
CA SER A 50 6.01 -21.50 9.90
C SER A 50 6.27 -22.89 10.48
N HIS A 51 7.32 -23.01 11.30
CA HIS A 51 7.71 -24.26 11.93
C HIS A 51 6.64 -24.85 12.85
N SER A 52 5.67 -24.04 13.31
CA SER A 52 4.65 -24.43 14.30
C SER A 52 3.21 -24.17 13.87
N TYR A 53 2.97 -23.50 12.74
CA TYR A 53 1.62 -23.22 12.25
C TYR A 53 1.62 -22.86 10.75
N SER A 54 0.49 -23.08 10.09
CA SER A 54 0.22 -22.58 8.73
C SER A 54 -1.01 -21.67 8.76
N ILE A 55 -0.95 -20.56 8.02
CA ILE A 55 -2.08 -19.65 7.86
C ILE A 55 -2.33 -19.49 6.36
N ASP A 56 -3.58 -19.69 5.94
CA ASP A 56 -4.02 -19.41 4.59
C ASP A 56 -4.57 -17.99 4.50
N LEU A 57 -3.85 -17.12 3.80
CA LEU A 57 -4.21 -15.73 3.52
C LEU A 57 -4.33 -15.51 2.01
N SER A 58 -4.75 -16.55 1.26
CA SER A 58 -4.94 -16.45 -0.20
C SER A 58 -5.99 -15.40 -0.57
N ASP A 59 -7.01 -15.21 0.27
CA ASP A 59 -8.07 -14.20 0.09
C ASP A 59 -7.75 -12.87 0.81
N SER A 60 -6.47 -12.54 1.02
CA SER A 60 -6.07 -11.33 1.75
C SER A 60 -6.56 -10.04 1.10
N VAL A 61 -6.77 -10.04 -0.22
CA VAL A 61 -7.26 -8.87 -0.97
C VAL A 61 -8.70 -8.55 -0.59
N GLU A 62 -9.57 -9.56 -0.62
CA GLU A 62 -10.98 -9.46 -0.26
C GLU A 62 -11.15 -9.19 1.23
N ASN A 63 -10.35 -9.87 2.05
CA ASN A 63 -10.35 -9.66 3.49
C ASN A 63 -10.09 -8.19 3.82
N GLU A 64 -8.99 -7.62 3.29
CA GLU A 64 -8.63 -6.24 3.56
C GLU A 64 -9.64 -5.25 2.96
N TYR A 65 -10.15 -5.52 1.75
CA TYR A 65 -11.19 -4.71 1.13
C TYR A 65 -12.47 -4.67 1.99
N LEU A 66 -12.94 -5.83 2.45
CA LEU A 66 -14.13 -5.91 3.31
C LEU A 66 -13.91 -5.17 4.63
N CYS A 67 -12.74 -5.34 5.27
CA CYS A 67 -12.40 -4.61 6.49
C CYS A 67 -12.41 -3.08 6.27
N ALA A 68 -11.87 -2.60 5.15
CA ALA A 68 -11.87 -1.18 4.81
C ALA A 68 -13.29 -0.65 4.57
N LEU A 69 -14.15 -1.41 3.86
CA LEU A 69 -15.56 -1.05 3.69
C LEU A 69 -16.28 -0.97 5.03
N LEU A 70 -16.15 -1.99 5.88
CA LEU A 70 -16.77 -2.01 7.20
C LEU A 70 -16.31 -0.81 8.05
N ALA A 71 -15.00 -0.57 8.13
CA ALA A 71 -14.45 0.57 8.87
C ALA A 71 -15.03 1.91 8.38
N LYS A 72 -15.14 2.09 7.05
CA LYS A 72 -15.76 3.27 6.45
C LYS A 72 -17.23 3.41 6.83
N GLU A 73 -18.02 2.33 6.78
CA GLU A 73 -19.44 2.33 7.17
C GLU A 73 -19.64 2.63 8.66
N PHE A 74 -18.67 2.28 9.51
CA PHE A 74 -18.63 2.69 10.92
C PHE A 74 -18.13 4.14 11.14
N GLY A 75 -17.87 4.90 10.08
CA GLY A 75 -17.43 6.29 10.16
C GLY A 75 -15.95 6.46 10.49
N LEU A 76 -15.14 5.41 10.42
CA LEU A 76 -13.69 5.51 10.62
C LEU A 76 -13.02 6.13 9.38
N SER A 77 -11.99 6.93 9.63
CA SER A 77 -11.16 7.50 8.57
C SER A 77 -10.24 6.42 8.01
N VAL A 78 -10.59 5.90 6.84
CA VAL A 78 -9.81 4.89 6.11
C VAL A 78 -9.56 5.35 4.67
N PRO A 79 -8.43 4.96 4.06
CA PRO A 79 -8.18 5.28 2.66
C PRO A 79 -9.22 4.61 1.76
N HIS A 80 -9.57 5.28 0.67
CA HIS A 80 -10.34 4.65 -0.39
C HIS A 80 -9.52 3.50 -0.99
N CYS A 81 -10.16 2.39 -1.28
CA CYS A 81 -9.54 1.27 -1.96
C CYS A 81 -10.55 0.53 -2.83
N PHE A 82 -10.04 -0.18 -3.83
CA PHE A 82 -10.83 -1.02 -4.72
C PHE A 82 -10.02 -2.22 -5.18
N ILE A 83 -10.73 -3.32 -5.47
CA ILE A 83 -10.12 -4.52 -6.04
C ILE A 83 -9.91 -4.30 -7.53
N MET A 84 -8.72 -4.63 -8.01
CA MET A 84 -8.40 -4.69 -9.44
C MET A 84 -8.08 -6.13 -9.86
N GLN A 85 -8.40 -6.46 -11.11
CA GLN A 85 -8.09 -7.73 -11.74
C GLN A 85 -7.21 -7.47 -12.97
N VAL A 86 -6.04 -8.10 -13.02
CA VAL A 86 -5.10 -8.01 -14.15
C VAL A 86 -4.72 -9.43 -14.55
N GLY A 87 -5.26 -9.89 -15.68
CA GLY A 87 -5.20 -11.31 -16.03
C GLY A 87 -5.79 -12.15 -14.90
N ASP A 88 -5.02 -13.12 -14.40
CA ASP A 88 -5.42 -14.00 -13.29
C ASP A 88 -5.07 -13.42 -11.90
N ILE A 89 -4.39 -12.28 -11.84
CA ILE A 89 -3.96 -11.67 -10.59
C ILE A 89 -5.02 -10.70 -10.08
N LYS A 90 -5.49 -10.95 -8.87
CA LYS A 90 -6.32 -10.03 -8.09
C LYS A 90 -5.44 -9.22 -7.14
N ALA A 91 -5.63 -7.92 -7.06
CA ALA A 91 -4.86 -7.05 -6.17
C ALA A 91 -5.76 -5.97 -5.54
N LEU A 92 -5.34 -5.46 -4.39
CA LEU A 92 -6.00 -4.33 -3.74
C LEU A 92 -5.26 -3.03 -4.08
N ALA A 93 -5.94 -2.11 -4.78
CA ALA A 93 -5.45 -0.76 -4.99
C ALA A 93 -5.94 0.15 -3.85
N VAL A 94 -5.00 0.69 -3.07
CA VAL A 94 -5.27 1.59 -1.94
C VAL A 94 -4.79 2.99 -2.29
N GLU A 95 -5.69 3.97 -2.26
CA GLU A 95 -5.36 5.37 -2.49
C GLU A 95 -4.43 5.89 -1.39
N ARG A 96 -3.34 6.52 -1.80
CA ARG A 96 -2.33 7.06 -0.89
C ARG A 96 -2.81 8.36 -0.25
N PHE A 97 -2.99 8.33 1.05
CA PHE A 97 -3.34 9.51 1.84
C PHE A 97 -2.14 10.46 2.10
N ASP A 98 -0.91 10.02 1.80
CA ASP A 98 0.29 10.85 1.78
C ASP A 98 0.51 11.56 0.42
N ARG A 99 -0.54 11.63 -0.41
CA ARG A 99 -0.56 12.30 -1.71
C ARG A 99 -1.78 13.20 -1.82
N ARG A 100 -1.64 14.31 -2.53
CA ARG A 100 -2.77 15.22 -2.82
C ARG A 100 -2.49 16.03 -4.07
N TYR A 101 -3.48 16.23 -4.93
CA TYR A 101 -3.36 17.20 -6.01
C TYR A 101 -3.21 18.62 -5.44
N ALA A 102 -2.41 19.45 -6.11
CA ALA A 102 -2.39 20.89 -5.89
C ALA A 102 -3.81 21.47 -6.04
N SER A 103 -4.08 22.62 -5.42
CA SER A 103 -5.42 23.24 -5.43
C SER A 103 -5.94 23.56 -6.83
N ASP A 104 -5.04 23.77 -7.79
CA ASP A 104 -5.35 24.01 -9.21
C ASP A 104 -5.32 22.73 -10.06
N GLY A 105 -5.07 21.56 -9.45
CA GLY A 105 -4.98 20.27 -10.12
C GLY A 105 -3.72 20.05 -10.97
N SER A 106 -2.77 21.00 -10.99
CA SER A 106 -1.67 20.99 -11.94
C SER A 106 -0.56 19.97 -11.65
N TRP A 107 -0.40 19.55 -10.38
CA TRP A 107 0.58 18.55 -9.98
C TRP A 107 0.16 17.79 -8.71
N ILE A 108 0.88 16.70 -8.40
CA ILE A 108 0.63 15.85 -7.24
C ILE A 108 1.69 16.12 -6.17
N MET A 109 1.23 16.58 -5.01
CA MET A 109 2.05 16.86 -3.84
C MET A 109 2.31 15.58 -3.04
N ARG A 110 3.51 15.48 -2.46
CA ARG A 110 3.82 14.53 -1.39
C ARG A 110 3.55 15.20 -0.06
N LEU A 111 2.74 14.57 0.79
CA LEU A 111 2.51 15.02 2.15
C LEU A 111 3.52 14.33 3.07
N PRO A 112 4.32 15.06 3.87
CA PRO A 112 5.21 14.45 4.85
C PRO A 112 4.42 13.56 5.81
N GLN A 113 4.87 12.33 5.97
CA GLN A 113 4.25 11.34 6.84
C GLN A 113 5.32 10.38 7.38
N GLU A 114 5.15 9.98 8.63
CA GLU A 114 5.97 9.00 9.33
C GLU A 114 5.08 8.06 10.14
N ASP A 115 5.56 6.84 10.40
CA ASP A 115 4.90 5.89 11.30
C ASP A 115 5.34 6.10 12.77
N PHE A 116 4.66 5.45 13.70
CA PHE A 116 4.98 5.59 15.13
C PHE A 116 6.37 5.06 15.50
N CYS A 117 6.94 4.10 14.77
CA CYS A 117 8.32 3.68 15.02
C CYS A 117 9.29 4.81 14.70
N GLN A 118 9.10 5.51 13.59
CA GLN A 118 9.93 6.65 13.20
C GLN A 118 9.79 7.83 14.17
N VAL A 119 8.55 8.23 14.50
CA VAL A 119 8.26 9.32 15.45
C VAL A 119 8.92 9.07 16.81
N LEU A 120 8.86 7.82 17.29
CA LEU A 120 9.37 7.43 18.60
C LEU A 120 10.84 7.00 18.56
N ASN A 121 11.50 7.07 17.39
CA ASN A 121 12.86 6.58 17.18
C ASN A 121 13.07 5.12 17.63
N VAL A 122 12.08 4.27 17.34
CA VAL A 122 12.06 2.84 17.63
C VAL A 122 12.42 2.08 16.35
N PRO A 123 13.35 1.10 16.39
CA PRO A 123 13.65 0.28 15.22
C PRO A 123 12.44 -0.57 14.83
N SER A 124 12.24 -0.83 13.53
CA SER A 124 11.11 -1.63 13.02
C SER A 124 11.02 -3.05 13.60
N ALA A 125 12.14 -3.60 14.08
CA ALA A 125 12.20 -4.88 14.78
C ALA A 125 11.49 -4.88 16.13
N ARG A 126 11.24 -3.71 16.72
CA ARG A 126 10.51 -3.51 17.98
C ARG A 126 9.16 -2.83 17.75
N LYS A 127 8.52 -3.10 16.62
CA LYS A 127 7.19 -2.53 16.32
C LYS A 127 6.06 -3.12 17.18
N TYR A 128 6.21 -4.37 17.65
CA TYR A 128 5.18 -5.07 18.41
C TYR A 128 5.33 -4.84 19.93
N GLU A 129 4.22 -4.59 20.62
CA GLU A 129 4.12 -4.34 22.06
C GLU A 129 4.67 -5.50 22.88
N ASN A 130 4.34 -6.73 22.47
CA ASN A 130 4.87 -7.95 23.09
C ASN A 130 6.39 -8.13 22.92
N GLN A 131 7.03 -7.35 22.04
CA GLN A 131 8.48 -7.25 21.85
C GLN A 131 9.06 -5.94 22.42
N GLY A 132 8.29 -5.28 23.28
CA GLY A 132 8.65 -4.01 23.93
C GLY A 132 8.55 -2.79 23.02
N GLY A 133 7.76 -2.89 21.94
CA GLY A 133 7.30 -1.76 21.13
C GLY A 133 6.13 -1.02 21.76
N GLN A 134 5.58 -0.03 21.05
CA GLN A 134 4.41 0.73 21.49
C GLN A 134 3.16 0.46 20.63
N GLY A 135 3.18 -0.58 19.78
CA GLY A 135 2.10 -0.89 18.82
C GLY A 135 1.76 -2.36 18.72
#